data_AF-A0A6M0ABZ4-F1
#
_entry.id   AF-A0A6M0ABZ4-F1
#
_cell.length_a   1.000
_cell.length_b   1.000
_cell.length_c   1.000
_cell.angle_alpha   90.00
_cell.angle_beta   90.00
_cell.angle_gamma   90.00
#
_symmetry.space_group_name_H-M   'P 1'
#
loop_
_entity.id
_entity.type
_entity.pdbx_description
1 polymer ?
#
loop_
_entity_poly.entity_id
_entity_poly.type
_entity_poly.pdbx_seq_one_letter_code
_entity_poly.pdbx_strand_id
1 'polypeptide(L)' 'MPRGGYRENSGRKPKWNLGQTKAVRIPVVIADTILEVAKRLDDGESIESVIIPKSETTQLSQLLGEIGASQADSKD' A
#
# COMPACT_ATOMS: atom_id res chain seq x y z
N MET A 1 -45.50 9.10 16.49
CA MET A 1 -44.59 9.32 15.34
C MET A 1 -43.77 8.06 15.11
N PRO A 2 -43.77 7.46 13.91
CA PRO A 2 -42.89 6.32 13.64
C PRO A 2 -41.44 6.81 13.56
N ARG A 3 -40.56 6.25 14.38
CA ARG A 3 -39.10 6.45 14.25
C ARG A 3 -38.61 5.46 13.19
N GLY A 4 -37.87 5.95 12.19
CA GLY A 4 -37.41 5.13 11.07
C GLY A 4 -36.81 3.80 11.54
N GLY A 5 -37.36 2.69 11.05
CA GLY A 5 -36.90 1.34 11.38
C GLY A 5 -35.65 0.97 10.58
N TYR A 6 -34.79 0.16 11.20
CA TYR A 6 -33.65 -0.48 10.56
C TYR A 6 -34.09 -1.23 9.30
N ARG A 7 -33.42 -0.96 8.18
CA ARG A 7 -33.48 -1.79 6.97
C ARG A 7 -32.10 -2.37 6.72
N GLU A 8 -32.06 -3.60 6.24
CA GLU A 8 -30.82 -4.17 5.69
C GLU A 8 -30.31 -3.20 4.61
N ASN A 9 -29.05 -2.74 4.73
CA ASN A 9 -28.44 -1.70 3.90
C ASN A 9 -28.92 -0.24 4.10
N SER A 10 -29.64 0.07 5.19
CA SER A 10 -29.95 1.47 5.56
C SER A 10 -28.75 2.26 6.11
N GLY A 11 -27.59 1.62 6.28
CA GLY A 11 -26.35 2.27 6.65
C GLY A 11 -25.81 3.16 5.53
N ARG A 12 -25.06 4.21 5.89
CA ARG A 12 -24.30 4.99 4.91
C ARG A 12 -23.29 4.07 4.23
N LYS A 13 -23.31 3.99 2.90
CA LYS A 13 -22.26 3.32 2.14
C LYS A 13 -20.91 3.95 2.52
N PRO A 14 -19.88 3.14 2.83
CA PRO A 14 -18.55 3.67 3.06
C PRO A 14 -18.07 4.38 1.80
N LYS A 15 -17.38 5.51 1.98
CA LYS A 15 -16.84 6.32 0.87
C LYS A 15 -15.64 5.64 0.18
N TRP A 16 -14.98 4.73 0.89
CA TRP A 16 -13.81 3.97 0.45
C TRP A 16 -14.24 2.55 0.09
N ASN A 17 -13.67 2.00 -0.98
CA ASN A 17 -13.94 0.63 -1.46
C ASN A 17 -13.55 -0.43 -0.44
N LEU A 18 -12.44 -0.21 0.27
CA LEU A 18 -11.95 -1.05 1.38
C LEU A 18 -12.76 -0.86 2.67
N GLY A 19 -13.77 0.01 2.66
CA GLY A 19 -14.74 0.15 3.72
C GLY A 19 -14.26 1.02 4.89
N GLN A 20 -13.85 0.39 5.98
CA GLN A 20 -13.58 1.07 7.25
C GLN A 20 -12.25 1.84 7.19
N THR A 21 -12.26 3.09 7.66
CA THR A 21 -11.07 3.95 7.75
C THR A 21 -10.77 4.37 9.17
N LYS A 22 -9.51 4.75 9.41
CA LYS A 22 -9.02 5.26 10.70
C LYS A 22 -8.29 6.59 10.48
N ALA A 23 -8.60 7.59 11.30
CA ALA A 23 -7.89 8.86 11.28
C ALA A 23 -6.50 8.73 11.91
N VAL A 24 -5.48 9.30 11.26
CA VAL A 24 -4.09 9.34 11.72
C VAL A 24 -3.58 10.78 11.66
N ARG A 25 -2.74 11.19 12.63
CA ARG A 25 -2.09 12.52 12.62
C ARG A 25 -0.74 12.40 11.92
N ILE A 26 -0.50 13.27 10.95
CA ILE A 26 0.71 13.30 10.12
C ILE A 26 1.15 14.75 9.90
N PRO A 27 2.44 15.01 9.60
CA PRO A 27 2.90 16.32 9.17
C PRO A 27 2.17 16.78 7.89
N VAL A 28 1.82 18.06 7.84
CA VAL A 28 1.10 18.65 6.69
C VAL A 28 1.86 18.48 5.39
N VAL A 29 3.19 18.56 5.44
CA VAL A 29 4.09 18.48 4.27
C VAL A 29 3.93 17.16 3.49
N ILE A 30 3.49 16.08 4.13
CA ILE A 30 3.33 14.75 3.50
C ILE A 30 1.87 14.32 3.32
N ALA A 31 0.91 15.18 3.68
CA ALA A 31 -0.50 14.82 3.73
C ALA A 31 -1.06 14.42 2.36
N ASP A 32 -0.73 15.18 1.32
CA ASP A 32 -1.22 14.93 -0.03
C ASP A 32 -0.66 13.63 -0.60
N THR A 33 0.61 13.35 -0.34
CA THR A 33 1.26 12.09 -0.76
C THR A 33 0.62 10.88 -0.09
N ILE A 34 0.36 10.94 1.21
CA ILE A 34 -0.29 9.84 1.94
C ILE A 34 -1.73 9.65 1.45
N LEU A 35 -2.44 10.74 1.14
CA LEU A 35 -3.80 10.66 0.59
C LEU A 35 -3.82 10.02 -0.80
N GLU A 36 -2.84 10.34 -1.65
CA GLU A 36 -2.71 9.73 -2.98
C GLU A 36 -2.43 8.23 -2.88
N VAL A 37 -1.49 7.84 -2.02
CA VAL A 37 -1.18 6.44 -1.71
C VAL A 37 -2.43 5.69 -1.23
N ALA A 38 -3.19 6.28 -0.31
CA ALA A 38 -4.41 5.67 0.20
C ALA A 38 -5.46 5.43 -0.89
N LYS A 39 -5.62 6.36 -1.85
CA LYS A 39 -6.55 6.19 -2.98
C LYS A 39 -6.14 5.05 -3.90
N ARG A 40 -4.85 4.97 -4.24
CA ARG A 40 -4.32 3.90 -5.10
C ARG A 40 -4.56 2.51 -4.51
N LEU A 41 -4.33 2.37 -3.21
CA LEU A 41 -4.64 1.13 -2.49
C LEU A 41 -6.15 0.82 -2.48
N ASP A 42 -6.99 1.85 -2.32
CA ASP A 42 -8.45 1.69 -2.37
C ASP A 42 -8.97 1.32 -3.77
N ASP A 43 -8.23 1.66 -4.82
CA ASP A 43 -8.50 1.28 -6.21
C ASP A 43 -7.97 -0.13 -6.56
N GLY A 44 -7.29 -0.80 -5.62
CA GLY A 44 -6.80 -2.18 -5.77
C GLY A 44 -5.33 -2.32 -6.17
N GLU A 45 -4.53 -1.25 -6.09
CA GLU A 45 -3.09 -1.35 -6.31
C GLU A 45 -2.38 -2.13 -5.17
N SER A 46 -1.34 -2.89 -5.50
CA SER A 46 -0.56 -3.65 -4.51
C SER A 46 0.26 -2.74 -3.61
N ILE A 47 0.36 -3.08 -2.32
CA ILE A 47 1.16 -2.34 -1.33
C ILE A 47 2.64 -2.28 -1.72
N GLU A 48 3.16 -3.34 -2.34
CA GLU A 48 4.56 -3.46 -2.74
C GLU A 48 4.95 -2.45 -3.82
N SER A 49 4.05 -2.10 -4.73
CA SER A 49 4.33 -1.10 -5.78
C SER A 49 4.26 0.34 -5.27
N VAL A 50 3.60 0.56 -4.13
CA VAL A 50 3.32 1.90 -3.59
C VAL A 50 4.31 2.30 -2.49
N ILE A 51 4.81 1.34 -1.68
CA ILE A 51 5.71 1.63 -0.56
C ILE A 51 7.18 1.43 -0.93
N ILE A 52 7.51 0.48 -1.81
CA ILE A 52 8.90 0.21 -2.18
C ILE A 52 9.27 1.14 -3.34
N PRO A 53 10.13 2.16 -3.15
CA PRO A 53 10.64 2.92 -4.28
C PRO A 53 11.37 1.94 -5.21
N LYS A 54 10.99 1.93 -6.49
CA LYS A 54 11.62 1.14 -7.58
C LYS A 54 13.16 1.19 -7.61
N SER A 55 13.76 2.19 -6.94
CA SER A 55 15.20 2.36 -6.76
C SER A 55 15.88 1.20 -6.02
N GLU A 56 15.23 0.56 -5.03
CA GLU A 56 15.91 -0.41 -4.16
C GLU A 56 15.82 -1.85 -4.68
N THR A 57 14.77 -2.19 -5.43
CA THR A 57 14.57 -3.56 -5.95
C THR A 57 15.56 -3.92 -7.06
N THR A 58 15.96 -2.95 -7.89
CA THR A 58 17.01 -3.16 -8.90
C THR A 58 18.38 -3.39 -8.26
N GLN A 59 18.69 -2.67 -7.17
CA GLN A 59 19.99 -2.81 -6.49
C GLN A 59 20.12 -4.15 -5.75
N LEU A 60 19.06 -4.59 -5.07
CA LEU A 60 19.06 -5.88 -4.36
C LEU A 60 19.14 -7.07 -5.32
N SER A 61 18.46 -7.00 -6.47
CA SER A 61 18.53 -8.05 -7.49
C SER A 61 19.89 -8.12 -8.19
N GLN A 62 20.57 -6.99 -8.42
CA GLN A 62 21.95 -6.96 -8.91
C GLN A 62 22.93 -7.57 -7.89
N LEU A 63 22.84 -7.18 -6.62
CA LEU A 63 23.69 -7.72 -5.54
C LEU A 63 23.55 -9.25 -5.36
N LEU A 64 22.32 -9.78 -5.45
CA LEU A 64 22.09 -11.23 -5.36
C LEU A 64 22.70 -12.00 -6.55
N GLY A 65 22.70 -11.40 -7.75
CA GLY A 65 23.34 -11.96 -8.93
C GLY A 65 24.87 -12.01 -8.83
N GLU A 66 25.49 -10.99 -8.25
CA GLU A 66 26.94 -10.90 -8.07
C GLU A 66 27.47 -11.91 -7.03
N ILE A 67 26.75 -12.09 -5.91
CA ILE A 67 27.12 -13.08 -4.88
C ILE A 67 27.07 -14.51 -5.46
N GLY A 68 26.04 -14.83 -6.25
CA GLY A 68 25.92 -16.13 -6.90
C GLY A 68 27.05 -16.44 -7.90
N ALA A 69 27.53 -15.43 -8.62
CA ALA A 69 28.65 -15.58 -9.56
C ALA A 69 30.00 -15.78 -8.84
N SER A 70 30.22 -15.09 -7.71
CA SER A 70 31.48 -15.17 -6.95
C SER A 70 31.74 -16.50 -6.22
N GLN A 71 30.70 -17.32 -5.97
CA GLN A 71 30.86 -18.64 -5.34
C GLN A 71 31.13 -19.77 -6.35
N ALA A 72 31.01 -19.51 -7.66
CA ALA A 72 31.28 -20.50 -8.70
C ALA A 72 32.78 -20.69 -9.00
N ASP A 73 33.62 -19.70 -8.65
CA ASP A 73 35.06 -19.67 -9.01
C ASP A 73 36.01 -20.13 -7.89
N SER A 74 35.54 -20.66 -6.76
CA SER A 74 36.42 -21.11 -5.65
C SER A 74 36.53 -22.64 -5.50
N LYS A 75 36.19 -23.40 -6.54
CA LYS A 75 36.29 -24.87 -6.55
C LYS A 75 37.30 -25.34 -7.59
N ASP A 76 38.58 -25.03 -7.33
CA ASP A 76 39.75 -25.70 -7.92
C ASP A 76 40.68 -26.18 -6.81
#